data_AF-A0A927M4C8-F1
#
_entry.id   AF-A0A927M4C8-F1
#
_cell.length_a   1.000
_cell.length_b   1.000
_cell.length_c   1.000
_cell.angle_alpha   90.00
_cell.angle_beta   90.00
_cell.angle_gamma   90.00
#
_symmetry.space_group_name_H-M   'P 1'
#
loop_
_entity.id
_entity.type
_entity.pdbx_description
1 polymer ?
#
loop_
_entity_poly.entity_id
_entity_poly.type
_entity_poly.pdbx_seq_one_letter_code
_entity_poly.pdbx_strand_id
1 'polypeptide(L)'
;MGEIYDGGVPLVEAVRSGFVESVHRGSVVVLDADGAVVASAGDVRAPVFPRSSSKPMQAIGMIRSGLRLADPADLAVVCASHYGEDVHLARIEALLRTTGLDESALRCPPDMPLSEDARDAVLRAGGAASRLRMNCSGKHVGMLLTCQAAGWPVAGYWHPDHPLQRAITATVEEFTGESVAAVGVDGCGAPVLAVSLTGLAGAYLRLVSAAEGSVERIVADAMRAHPLMVAGTDGADTQLMTGIPGLLAKSGAEGVVAVAVPGVGAVALKIDDGATRARTPVLVSALRRLSVRGTALDAPVLDAPVLDLLAESTLSGGGEPVGSVRARW
;
A
#
# COMPACT_ATOMS: atom_id res chain seq x y z
N MET A 1 -27.25 12.55 -0.81
CA MET A 1 -25.96 12.76 -1.50
C MET A 1 -24.92 12.28 -0.51
N GLY A 2 -24.23 11.17 -0.77
CA GLY A 2 -23.24 10.62 0.16
C GLY A 2 -22.16 11.65 0.46
N GLU A 3 -21.45 11.52 1.58
CA GLU A 3 -20.27 12.35 1.88
C GLU A 3 -19.27 12.21 0.72
N ILE A 4 -19.15 13.25 -0.08
CA ILE A 4 -18.19 13.33 -1.19
C ILE A 4 -16.89 13.86 -0.60
N TYR A 5 -15.76 13.28 -0.99
CA TYR A 5 -14.45 13.82 -0.64
C TYR A 5 -14.32 15.27 -1.13
N ASP A 6 -14.24 16.22 -0.19
CA ASP A 6 -14.28 17.68 -0.48
C ASP A 6 -12.96 18.22 -1.05
N GLY A 7 -11.95 17.35 -1.20
CA GLY A 7 -10.65 17.69 -1.75
C GLY A 7 -9.64 18.12 -0.68
N GLY A 8 -8.37 18.01 -1.03
CA GLY A 8 -7.26 18.33 -0.16
C GLY A 8 -6.88 19.80 -0.14
N VAL A 9 -5.91 20.15 0.70
CA VAL A 9 -5.21 21.45 0.71
C VAL A 9 -3.85 21.31 0.01
N PRO A 10 -3.17 22.41 -0.37
CA PRO A 10 -1.81 22.31 -0.90
C PRO A 10 -0.85 21.60 0.07
N LEU A 11 -0.32 20.44 -0.33
CA LEU A 11 0.61 19.65 0.49
C LEU A 11 2.04 19.62 -0.05
N VAL A 12 2.21 19.81 -1.36
CA VAL A 12 3.51 19.72 -2.05
C VAL A 12 3.65 20.84 -3.07
N GLU A 13 4.88 21.30 -3.23
CA GLU A 13 5.29 22.16 -4.34
C GLU A 13 6.43 21.52 -5.12
N ALA A 14 6.42 21.72 -6.44
CA ALA A 14 7.56 21.49 -7.31
C ALA A 14 8.20 22.85 -7.61
N VAL A 15 9.46 23.02 -7.21
CA VAL A 15 10.20 24.26 -7.37
C VAL A 15 11.34 24.03 -8.36
N ARG A 16 11.34 24.75 -9.47
CA ARG A 16 12.39 24.71 -10.50
C ARG A 16 13.05 26.07 -10.60
N SER A 17 14.36 26.13 -10.46
CA SER A 17 15.17 27.35 -10.54
C SER A 17 14.62 28.48 -9.65
N GLY A 18 14.14 28.12 -8.45
CA GLY A 18 13.53 29.05 -7.49
C GLY A 18 12.06 29.43 -7.77
N PHE A 19 11.45 28.93 -8.85
CA PHE A 19 10.06 29.20 -9.22
C PHE A 19 9.15 28.00 -8.88
N VAL A 20 8.04 28.25 -8.19
CA VAL A 20 7.02 27.23 -7.90
C VAL A 20 6.21 26.98 -9.18
N GLU A 21 6.53 25.89 -9.90
CA GLU A 21 5.89 25.55 -11.17
C GLU A 21 4.67 24.63 -11.03
N SER A 22 4.55 23.91 -9.91
CA SER A 22 3.40 23.05 -9.64
C SER A 22 3.09 22.97 -8.16
N VAL A 23 1.81 22.79 -7.84
CA VAL A 23 1.32 22.55 -6.48
C VAL A 23 0.41 21.32 -6.52
N HIS A 24 0.70 20.34 -5.67
CA HIS A 24 -0.18 19.19 -5.49
C HIS A 24 -1.00 19.36 -4.22
N ARG A 25 -2.30 19.14 -4.36
CA ARG A 25 -3.26 19.15 -3.26
C ARG A 25 -3.49 17.74 -2.74
N GLY A 26 -3.81 17.62 -1.47
CA GLY A 26 -4.10 16.34 -0.86
C GLY A 26 -4.55 16.46 0.58
N SER A 27 -4.78 15.31 1.18
CA SER A 27 -5.16 15.18 2.58
C SER A 27 -4.22 14.20 3.28
N VAL A 28 -3.89 14.48 4.53
CA VAL A 28 -2.96 13.68 5.35
C VAL A 28 -3.40 13.72 6.80
N VAL A 29 -3.36 12.57 7.46
CA VAL A 29 -3.62 12.41 8.89
C VAL A 29 -2.45 11.71 9.55
N VAL A 30 -2.12 12.16 10.75
CA VAL A 30 -1.06 11.61 11.61
C VAL A 30 -1.71 11.24 12.95
N LEU A 31 -1.62 9.96 13.30
CA LEU A 31 -2.09 9.40 14.56
C LEU A 31 -0.91 9.07 15.46
N ASP A 32 -0.99 9.36 16.76
CA ASP A 32 -0.06 8.82 17.74
C ASP A 32 -0.30 7.32 18.02
N ALA A 33 0.49 6.75 18.93
CA ALA A 33 0.43 5.34 19.30
C ALA A 33 -0.93 4.93 19.93
N ASP A 34 -1.66 5.89 20.53
CA ASP A 34 -2.98 5.68 21.13
C ASP A 34 -4.12 5.87 20.10
N GLY A 35 -3.77 6.29 18.88
CA GLY A 35 -4.71 6.51 17.78
C GLY A 35 -5.33 7.91 17.77
N ALA A 36 -4.84 8.84 18.59
CA ALA A 36 -5.32 10.23 18.58
C ALA A 36 -4.69 11.01 17.42
N VAL A 37 -5.49 11.87 16.78
CA VAL A 37 -5.00 12.74 15.70
C VAL A 37 -4.07 13.80 16.28
N VAL A 38 -2.78 13.74 15.94
CA VAL A 38 -1.78 14.70 16.39
C VAL A 38 -1.44 15.77 15.35
N ALA A 39 -1.69 15.48 14.08
CA ALA A 39 -1.64 16.45 12.98
C ALA A 39 -2.53 16.00 11.83
N SER A 40 -3.11 16.95 11.10
CA SER A 40 -3.84 16.68 9.87
C SER A 40 -3.87 17.91 8.95
N ALA A 41 -4.04 17.67 7.66
CA ALA A 41 -4.32 18.70 6.67
C ALA A 41 -5.27 18.14 5.59
N GLY A 42 -6.17 18.98 5.08
CA GLY A 42 -7.21 18.56 4.13
C GLY A 42 -8.36 17.77 4.78
N ASP A 43 -9.20 17.19 3.95
CA ASP A 43 -10.30 16.32 4.36
C ASP A 43 -9.80 14.89 4.64
N VAL A 44 -9.77 14.52 5.91
CA VAL A 44 -9.27 13.21 6.37
C VAL A 44 -10.38 12.25 6.81
N ARG A 45 -11.65 12.69 6.70
CA ARG A 45 -12.82 11.96 7.20
C ARG A 45 -13.74 11.50 6.09
N ALA A 46 -13.84 12.23 4.98
CA ALA A 46 -14.60 11.75 3.85
C ALA A 46 -13.98 10.47 3.26
N PRO A 47 -14.82 9.56 2.73
CA PRO A 47 -14.36 8.29 2.21
C PRO A 47 -13.57 8.47 0.91
N VAL A 48 -12.43 7.78 0.83
CA VAL A 48 -11.62 7.65 -0.38
C VAL A 48 -11.39 6.17 -0.67
N PHE A 49 -11.06 5.82 -1.91
CA PHE A 49 -10.60 4.47 -2.20
C PHE A 49 -9.13 4.33 -1.79
N PRO A 50 -8.78 3.48 -0.79
CA PRO A 50 -7.41 3.29 -0.33
C PRO A 50 -6.56 2.50 -1.35
N ARG A 51 -7.21 1.96 -2.39
CA ARG A 51 -6.59 1.11 -3.42
C ARG A 51 -5.79 -0.02 -2.77
N SER A 52 -4.58 -0.26 -3.25
CA SER A 52 -3.70 -1.32 -2.76
C SER A 52 -3.23 -1.15 -1.32
N SER A 53 -3.38 0.02 -0.68
CA SER A 53 -3.09 0.18 0.74
C SER A 53 -4.03 -0.63 1.65
N SER A 54 -5.11 -1.20 1.11
CA SER A 54 -5.99 -2.10 1.86
C SER A 54 -5.53 -3.57 1.90
N LYS A 55 -4.55 -3.96 1.07
CA LYS A 55 -4.15 -5.37 0.88
C LYS A 55 -3.78 -6.13 2.17
N PRO A 56 -3.13 -5.53 3.19
CA PRO A 56 -2.87 -6.24 4.43
C PRO A 56 -4.16 -6.71 5.12
N MET A 57 -5.21 -5.87 5.15
CA MET A 57 -6.52 -6.27 5.69
C MET A 57 -7.19 -7.33 4.82
N GLN A 58 -7.03 -7.27 3.49
CA GLN A 58 -7.52 -8.33 2.61
C GLN A 58 -6.84 -9.68 2.92
N ALA A 59 -5.52 -9.67 3.17
CA ALA A 59 -4.76 -10.86 3.54
C ALA A 59 -5.20 -11.45 4.89
N ILE A 60 -5.50 -10.61 5.89
CA ILE A 60 -6.08 -11.06 7.16
C ILE A 60 -7.41 -11.78 6.92
N GLY A 61 -8.31 -11.18 6.14
CA GLY A 61 -9.60 -11.78 5.80
C GLY A 61 -9.44 -13.13 5.10
N MET A 62 -8.44 -13.24 4.22
CA MET A 62 -8.09 -14.50 3.55
C MET A 62 -7.54 -15.56 4.53
N ILE A 63 -6.63 -15.21 5.43
CA ILE A 63 -6.06 -16.14 6.42
C ILE A 63 -7.14 -16.65 7.38
N ARG A 64 -7.99 -15.74 7.88
CA ARG A 64 -9.15 -16.08 8.72
C ARG A 64 -10.15 -16.99 7.98
N SER A 65 -10.22 -16.87 6.65
CA SER A 65 -11.05 -17.71 5.78
C SER A 65 -10.37 -19.02 5.32
N GLY A 66 -9.17 -19.34 5.83
CA GLY A 66 -8.51 -20.62 5.57
C GLY A 66 -7.28 -20.58 4.67
N LEU A 67 -6.87 -19.41 4.16
CA LEU A 67 -5.58 -19.29 3.46
C LEU A 67 -4.43 -19.73 4.38
N ARG A 68 -3.58 -20.63 3.88
CA ARG A 68 -2.37 -21.09 4.55
C ARG A 68 -1.20 -20.95 3.59
N LEU A 69 -0.18 -20.23 4.00
CA LEU A 69 1.07 -20.02 3.26
C LEU A 69 2.21 -20.39 4.19
N ALA A 70 3.10 -21.27 3.75
CA ALA A 70 4.19 -21.77 4.57
C ALA A 70 5.36 -20.77 4.68
N ASP A 71 5.65 -20.06 3.59
CA ASP A 71 6.72 -19.07 3.51
C ASP A 71 6.13 -17.65 3.73
N PRO A 72 6.63 -16.88 4.72
CA PRO A 72 6.21 -15.48 4.92
C PRO A 72 6.40 -14.59 3.68
N ALA A 73 7.36 -14.89 2.80
CA ALA A 73 7.54 -14.14 1.57
C ALA A 73 6.36 -14.30 0.60
N ASP A 74 5.69 -15.45 0.60
CA ASP A 74 4.48 -15.66 -0.21
C ASP A 74 3.31 -14.81 0.33
N LEU A 75 3.21 -14.68 1.65
CA LEU A 75 2.24 -13.78 2.27
C LEU A 75 2.54 -12.30 1.96
N ALA A 76 3.81 -11.91 1.94
CA ALA A 76 4.22 -10.58 1.52
C ALA A 76 3.83 -10.29 0.05
N VAL A 77 4.02 -11.26 -0.86
CA VAL A 77 3.58 -11.18 -2.26
C VAL A 77 2.05 -11.05 -2.38
N VAL A 78 1.27 -11.75 -1.54
CA VAL A 78 -0.21 -11.60 -1.50
C VAL A 78 -0.61 -10.19 -1.07
N CYS A 79 0.18 -9.55 -0.19
CA CYS A 79 -0.04 -8.17 0.24
C CYS A 79 0.51 -7.12 -0.75
N ALA A 80 1.24 -7.54 -1.79
CA ALA A 80 2.05 -6.67 -2.62
C ALA A 80 1.28 -5.91 -3.69
N SER A 81 1.87 -4.80 -4.13
CA SER A 81 1.73 -4.33 -5.51
C SER A 81 3.08 -4.56 -6.18
N HIS A 82 3.39 -5.82 -6.47
CA HIS A 82 4.75 -6.21 -6.85
C HIS A 82 5.21 -5.51 -8.14
N TYR A 83 6.52 -5.35 -8.28
CA TYR A 83 7.08 -4.64 -9.43
C TYR A 83 7.29 -5.52 -10.66
N GLY A 84 7.02 -6.83 -10.54
CA GLY A 84 7.09 -7.77 -11.66
C GLY A 84 8.52 -8.20 -11.99
N GLU A 85 9.47 -7.98 -11.07
CA GLU A 85 10.81 -8.55 -11.13
C GLU A 85 10.75 -10.09 -10.96
N ASP A 86 11.75 -10.80 -11.47
CA ASP A 86 11.78 -12.27 -11.54
C ASP A 86 11.53 -12.95 -10.19
N VAL A 87 12.04 -12.38 -9.10
CA VAL A 87 11.83 -12.89 -7.73
C VAL A 87 10.36 -12.90 -7.31
N HIS A 88 9.56 -11.95 -7.82
CA HIS A 88 8.11 -11.92 -7.59
C HIS A 88 7.41 -12.97 -8.44
N LEU A 89 7.71 -12.99 -9.75
CA LEU A 89 7.03 -13.86 -10.71
C LEU A 89 7.26 -15.33 -10.36
N ALA A 90 8.48 -15.70 -9.97
CA ALA A 90 8.81 -17.05 -9.54
C ALA A 90 7.93 -17.55 -8.38
N ARG A 91 7.65 -16.69 -7.39
CA ARG A 91 6.77 -17.02 -6.25
C ARG A 91 5.30 -17.11 -6.65
N ILE A 92 4.83 -16.14 -7.44
CA ILE A 92 3.43 -16.09 -7.89
C ILE A 92 3.12 -17.33 -8.75
N GLU A 93 4.02 -17.70 -9.66
CA GLU A 93 3.90 -18.91 -10.46
C GLU A 93 3.93 -20.17 -9.61
N ALA A 94 4.81 -20.25 -8.60
CA ALA A 94 4.87 -21.39 -7.68
C ALA A 94 3.55 -21.54 -6.91
N LEU A 95 3.01 -20.46 -6.36
CA LEU A 95 1.73 -20.46 -5.67
C LEU A 95 0.58 -20.83 -6.62
N LEU A 96 0.53 -20.26 -7.81
CA LEU A 96 -0.51 -20.57 -8.79
C LEU A 96 -0.50 -22.04 -9.20
N ARG A 97 0.68 -22.65 -9.38
CA ARG A 97 0.78 -24.10 -9.65
C ARG A 97 0.14 -24.95 -8.56
N THR A 98 0.19 -24.52 -7.29
CA THR A 98 -0.45 -25.28 -6.18
C THR A 98 -1.97 -25.29 -6.28
N THR A 99 -2.59 -24.34 -7.00
CA THR A 99 -4.04 -24.33 -7.20
C THR A 99 -4.49 -25.31 -8.28
N GLY A 100 -3.57 -25.84 -9.10
CA GLY A 100 -3.89 -26.61 -10.31
C GLY A 100 -4.54 -25.78 -11.42
N LEU A 101 -4.41 -24.45 -11.38
CA LEU A 101 -4.95 -23.52 -12.39
C LEU A 101 -3.82 -22.84 -13.14
N ASP A 102 -4.14 -22.19 -14.26
CA ASP A 102 -3.23 -21.35 -15.02
C ASP A 102 -3.57 -19.86 -14.89
N GLU A 103 -2.80 -18.99 -15.55
CA GLU A 103 -2.97 -17.54 -15.43
C GLU A 103 -4.33 -17.03 -15.94
N SER A 104 -5.09 -17.82 -16.70
CA SER A 104 -6.44 -17.44 -17.16
C SER A 104 -7.45 -17.36 -16.01
N ALA A 105 -7.16 -18.04 -14.88
CA ALA A 105 -7.94 -17.93 -13.65
C ALA A 105 -7.72 -16.59 -12.92
N LEU A 106 -6.60 -15.91 -13.18
CA LEU A 106 -6.36 -14.57 -12.65
C LEU A 106 -7.24 -13.57 -13.37
N ARG A 107 -7.89 -12.66 -12.64
CA ARG A 107 -8.85 -11.69 -13.21
C ARG A 107 -8.33 -10.27 -13.30
N CYS A 108 -7.13 -10.03 -12.80
CA CYS A 108 -6.37 -8.85 -13.16
C CYS A 108 -6.13 -8.80 -14.68
N PRO A 109 -6.16 -7.62 -15.31
CA PRO A 109 -5.84 -7.50 -16.73
C PRO A 109 -4.38 -7.95 -16.99
N PRO A 110 -4.04 -8.38 -18.20
CA PRO A 110 -2.65 -8.48 -18.61
C PRO A 110 -1.98 -7.11 -18.50
N ASP A 111 -0.77 -7.07 -17.95
CA ASP A 111 0.01 -5.84 -17.85
C ASP A 111 1.51 -6.14 -17.96
N MET A 112 2.31 -5.09 -18.14
CA MET A 112 3.76 -5.15 -18.04
C MET A 112 4.22 -4.98 -16.58
N PRO A 113 5.45 -5.39 -16.23
CA PRO A 113 6.04 -5.10 -14.93
C PRO A 113 6.05 -3.58 -14.64
N LEU A 114 5.89 -3.21 -13.36
CA LEU A 114 6.03 -1.81 -12.94
C LEU A 114 7.49 -1.36 -12.89
N SER A 115 8.42 -2.27 -12.55
CA SER A 115 9.85 -1.99 -12.64
C SER A 115 10.21 -1.75 -14.10
N GLU A 116 10.85 -0.62 -14.38
CA GLU A 116 11.27 -0.26 -15.74
C GLU A 116 12.30 -1.26 -16.28
N ASP A 117 13.28 -1.65 -15.45
CA ASP A 117 14.28 -2.66 -15.82
C ASP A 117 13.65 -4.01 -16.14
N ALA A 118 12.70 -4.48 -15.32
CA ALA A 118 11.99 -5.73 -15.55
C ALA A 118 11.11 -5.65 -16.81
N ARG A 119 10.41 -4.53 -17.02
CA ARG A 119 9.62 -4.28 -18.23
C ARG A 119 10.51 -4.32 -19.47
N ASP A 120 11.63 -3.63 -19.45
CA ASP A 120 12.54 -3.55 -20.58
C ASP A 120 13.21 -4.89 -20.86
N ALA A 121 13.49 -5.69 -19.82
CA ALA A 121 13.97 -7.07 -19.98
C ALA A 121 12.92 -7.96 -20.69
N VAL A 122 11.64 -7.86 -20.32
CA VAL A 122 10.55 -8.57 -20.99
C VAL A 122 10.47 -8.16 -22.47
N LEU A 123 10.53 -6.87 -22.77
CA LEU A 123 10.46 -6.37 -24.16
C LEU A 123 11.67 -6.82 -24.99
N ARG A 124 12.89 -6.76 -24.44
CA ARG A 124 14.11 -7.24 -25.10
C ARG A 124 14.05 -8.73 -25.41
N ALA A 125 13.40 -9.52 -24.56
CA ALA A 125 13.18 -10.95 -24.77
C ALA A 125 12.02 -11.26 -25.74
N GLY A 126 11.35 -10.24 -26.32
CA GLY A 126 10.18 -10.42 -27.19
C GLY A 126 8.91 -10.83 -26.44
N GLY A 127 8.89 -10.67 -25.11
CA GLY A 127 7.72 -10.94 -24.29
C GLY A 127 6.65 -9.85 -24.38
N ALA A 128 5.48 -10.15 -23.81
CA ALA A 128 4.32 -9.25 -23.80
C ALA A 128 3.69 -9.16 -22.41
N ALA A 129 2.71 -8.25 -22.28
CA ALA A 129 1.88 -8.14 -21.09
C ALA A 129 1.24 -9.50 -20.74
N SER A 130 1.18 -9.83 -19.45
CA SER A 130 0.52 -11.04 -18.97
C SER A 130 -0.16 -10.81 -17.64
N ARG A 131 -1.07 -11.71 -17.25
CA ARG A 131 -1.81 -11.59 -16.00
C ARG A 131 -0.90 -11.81 -14.80
N LEU A 132 0.12 -12.65 -14.94
CA LEU A 132 1.16 -12.86 -13.93
C LEU A 132 1.99 -11.58 -13.66
N ARG A 133 2.27 -10.78 -14.70
CA ARG A 133 3.09 -9.57 -14.58
C ARG A 133 2.34 -8.38 -13.97
N MET A 134 1.00 -8.39 -14.02
CA MET A 134 0.19 -7.35 -13.40
C MET A 134 0.40 -7.32 -11.89
N ASN A 135 0.70 -6.14 -11.35
CA ASN A 135 1.16 -5.91 -9.97
C ASN A 135 0.26 -6.47 -8.83
N CYS A 136 -0.98 -6.85 -9.12
CA CYS A 136 -1.92 -7.45 -8.17
C CYS A 136 -2.01 -8.97 -8.28
N SER A 137 -1.30 -9.62 -9.20
CA SER A 137 -1.48 -11.04 -9.49
C SER A 137 -1.22 -11.92 -8.27
N GLY A 138 -0.25 -11.57 -7.41
CA GLY A 138 -0.03 -12.22 -6.11
C GLY A 138 -1.27 -12.23 -5.21
N LYS A 139 -1.96 -11.09 -5.06
CA LYS A 139 -3.24 -10.99 -4.36
C LYS A 139 -4.29 -11.91 -4.99
N HIS A 140 -4.39 -11.91 -6.32
CA HIS A 140 -5.36 -12.76 -7.02
C HIS A 140 -5.08 -14.26 -6.78
N VAL A 141 -3.82 -14.69 -6.76
CA VAL A 141 -3.46 -16.07 -6.39
C VAL A 141 -3.87 -16.36 -4.94
N GLY A 142 -3.64 -15.44 -4.00
CA GLY A 142 -4.12 -15.57 -2.62
C GLY A 142 -5.65 -15.73 -2.53
N MET A 143 -6.40 -14.99 -3.34
CA MET A 143 -7.85 -15.10 -3.43
C MET A 143 -8.31 -16.46 -3.96
N LEU A 144 -7.64 -17.00 -4.99
CA LEU A 144 -7.91 -18.34 -5.53
C LEU A 144 -7.67 -19.43 -4.48
N LEU A 145 -6.50 -19.40 -3.82
CA LEU A 145 -6.15 -20.34 -2.75
C LEU A 145 -7.13 -20.28 -1.58
N THR A 146 -7.57 -19.08 -1.21
CA THR A 146 -8.58 -18.90 -0.15
C THR A 146 -9.90 -19.56 -0.53
N CYS A 147 -10.37 -19.37 -1.77
CA CYS A 147 -11.61 -19.99 -2.24
C CYS A 147 -11.51 -21.53 -2.18
N GLN A 148 -10.38 -22.10 -2.61
CA GLN A 148 -10.15 -23.55 -2.52
C GLN A 148 -10.15 -24.05 -1.07
N ALA A 149 -9.43 -23.37 -0.18
CA ALA A 149 -9.35 -23.75 1.23
C ALA A 149 -10.70 -23.65 1.95
N ALA A 150 -11.53 -22.67 1.59
CA ALA A 150 -12.85 -22.44 2.18
C ALA A 150 -13.98 -23.28 1.53
N GLY A 151 -13.68 -24.01 0.44
CA GLY A 151 -14.69 -24.72 -0.35
C GLY A 151 -15.65 -23.77 -1.11
N TRP A 152 -15.23 -22.54 -1.38
CA TRP A 152 -16.00 -21.55 -2.13
C TRP A 152 -15.76 -21.66 -3.64
N PRO A 153 -16.70 -21.19 -4.49
CA PRO A 153 -16.47 -21.13 -5.92
C PRO A 153 -15.20 -20.33 -6.25
N VAL A 154 -14.37 -20.88 -7.13
CA VAL A 154 -13.26 -20.10 -7.72
C VAL A 154 -13.82 -19.11 -8.74
N ALA A 155 -14.83 -19.50 -9.51
CA ALA A 155 -15.47 -18.59 -10.45
C ALA A 155 -16.17 -17.45 -9.70
N GLY A 156 -15.90 -16.22 -10.12
CA GLY A 156 -16.53 -15.04 -9.57
C GLY A 156 -15.93 -14.50 -8.26
N TYR A 157 -14.75 -14.97 -7.83
CA TYR A 157 -14.10 -14.49 -6.60
C TYR A 157 -13.89 -12.96 -6.54
N TRP A 158 -13.94 -12.27 -7.68
CA TRP A 158 -13.78 -10.82 -7.82
C TRP A 158 -15.12 -10.05 -7.76
N HIS A 159 -16.26 -10.73 -7.66
CA HIS A 159 -17.56 -10.09 -7.51
C HIS A 159 -17.83 -9.72 -6.05
N PRO A 160 -18.43 -8.55 -5.77
CA PRO A 160 -18.63 -8.05 -4.41
C PRO A 160 -19.48 -8.99 -3.55
N ASP A 161 -20.45 -9.69 -4.15
CA ASP A 161 -21.34 -10.62 -3.43
C ASP A 161 -20.69 -11.97 -3.13
N HIS A 162 -19.51 -12.25 -3.67
CA HIS A 162 -18.79 -13.50 -3.44
C HIS A 162 -18.42 -13.65 -1.95
N PRO A 163 -18.53 -14.85 -1.34
CA PRO A 163 -18.18 -15.07 0.07
C PRO A 163 -16.81 -14.54 0.47
N LEU A 164 -15.81 -14.71 -0.40
CA LEU A 164 -14.48 -14.12 -0.25
C LEU A 164 -14.52 -12.59 -0.10
N GLN A 165 -15.21 -11.88 -0.98
CA GLN A 165 -15.23 -10.42 -0.97
C GLN A 165 -16.03 -9.88 0.21
N ARG A 166 -17.05 -10.61 0.66
CA ARG A 166 -17.77 -10.31 1.91
C ARG A 166 -16.88 -10.46 3.14
N ALA A 167 -16.08 -11.52 3.21
CA ALA A 167 -15.11 -11.72 4.30
C ALA A 167 -14.01 -10.64 4.31
N ILE A 168 -13.51 -10.27 3.13
CA ILE A 168 -12.56 -9.16 2.97
C ILE A 168 -13.20 -7.83 3.40
N THR A 169 -14.44 -7.56 2.99
CA THR A 169 -15.17 -6.33 3.35
C THR A 169 -15.34 -6.22 4.86
N ALA A 170 -15.83 -7.28 5.50
CA ALA A 170 -15.98 -7.32 6.95
C ALA A 170 -14.64 -7.10 7.68
N THR A 171 -13.55 -7.65 7.17
CA THR A 171 -12.21 -7.43 7.74
C THR A 171 -11.76 -5.98 7.56
N VAL A 172 -12.02 -5.36 6.40
CA VAL A 172 -11.69 -3.94 6.21
C VAL A 172 -12.48 -3.06 7.18
N GLU A 173 -13.79 -3.28 7.33
CA GLU A 173 -14.64 -2.52 8.26
C GLU A 173 -14.20 -2.67 9.72
N GLU A 174 -13.83 -3.88 10.15
CA GLU A 174 -13.28 -4.14 11.48
C GLU A 174 -11.99 -3.32 11.71
N PHE A 175 -11.07 -3.37 10.74
CA PHE A 175 -9.76 -2.74 10.88
C PHE A 175 -9.81 -1.22 10.75
N THR A 176 -10.71 -0.66 9.96
CA THR A 176 -10.90 0.80 9.90
C THR A 176 -11.79 1.31 11.03
N GLY A 177 -12.61 0.45 11.64
CA GLY A 177 -13.57 0.83 12.67
C GLY A 177 -14.76 1.62 12.12
N GLU A 178 -15.05 1.50 10.83
CA GLU A 178 -16.12 2.20 10.14
C GLU A 178 -16.70 1.34 9.01
N SER A 179 -17.95 1.59 8.65
CA SER A 179 -18.60 0.91 7.52
C SER A 179 -18.03 1.39 6.19
N VAL A 180 -17.95 0.49 5.21
CA VAL A 180 -17.54 0.84 3.85
C VAL A 180 -18.59 1.76 3.23
N ALA A 181 -18.19 2.98 2.88
CA ALA A 181 -19.10 3.98 2.35
C ALA A 181 -19.51 3.72 0.89
N ALA A 182 -18.63 3.07 0.12
CA ALA A 182 -18.87 2.71 -1.27
C ALA A 182 -17.99 1.53 -1.71
N VAL A 183 -18.51 0.71 -2.63
CA VAL A 183 -17.76 -0.38 -3.27
C VAL A 183 -17.60 -0.04 -4.75
N GLY A 184 -16.36 0.09 -5.20
CA GLY A 184 -15.99 0.29 -6.60
C GLY A 184 -15.35 -0.96 -7.21
N VAL A 185 -14.99 -0.87 -8.50
CA VAL A 185 -14.16 -1.86 -9.19
C VAL A 185 -12.75 -1.28 -9.36
N ASP A 186 -11.73 -1.96 -8.83
CA ASP A 186 -10.34 -1.53 -8.93
C ASP A 186 -9.74 -1.81 -10.32
N GLY A 187 -8.57 -1.26 -10.62
CA GLY A 187 -7.85 -1.50 -11.88
C GLY A 187 -7.50 -2.98 -12.12
N CYS A 188 -7.42 -3.79 -11.06
CA CYS A 188 -7.24 -5.23 -11.16
C CYS A 188 -8.57 -6.01 -11.35
N GLY A 189 -9.71 -5.33 -11.41
CA GLY A 189 -11.04 -5.93 -11.57
C GLY A 189 -11.68 -6.50 -10.30
N ALA A 190 -10.99 -6.46 -9.15
CA ALA A 190 -11.56 -6.85 -7.85
C ALA A 190 -12.19 -5.62 -7.14
N PRO A 191 -13.01 -5.82 -6.09
CA PRO A 191 -13.64 -4.72 -5.37
C PRO A 191 -12.60 -3.79 -4.70
N VAL A 192 -12.91 -2.51 -4.67
CA VAL A 192 -12.21 -1.50 -3.86
C VAL A 192 -13.19 -0.84 -2.90
N LEU A 193 -12.80 -0.71 -1.65
CA LEU A 193 -13.69 -0.39 -0.53
C LEU A 193 -13.37 1.00 0.00
N ALA A 194 -14.31 1.94 -0.09
CA ALA A 194 -14.10 3.33 0.32
C ALA A 194 -14.18 3.48 1.84
N VAL A 195 -13.13 4.09 2.41
CA VAL A 195 -12.95 4.37 3.84
C VAL A 195 -12.21 5.70 4.00
N SER A 196 -12.29 6.31 5.17
CA SER A 196 -11.60 7.55 5.51
C SER A 196 -10.09 7.33 5.66
N LEU A 197 -9.30 8.39 5.44
CA LEU A 197 -7.86 8.34 5.74
C LEU A 197 -7.61 8.09 7.23
N THR A 198 -8.47 8.61 8.10
CA THR A 198 -8.40 8.36 9.55
C THR A 198 -8.59 6.87 9.88
N GLY A 199 -9.61 6.24 9.29
CA GLY A 199 -9.85 4.79 9.43
C GLY A 199 -8.71 3.97 8.86
N LEU A 200 -8.15 4.36 7.71
CA LEU A 200 -6.99 3.70 7.12
C LEU A 200 -5.73 3.79 8.00
N ALA A 201 -5.41 4.96 8.56
CA ALA A 201 -4.29 5.10 9.49
C ALA A 201 -4.51 4.26 10.76
N GLY A 202 -5.73 4.26 11.30
CA GLY A 202 -6.10 3.43 12.44
C GLY A 202 -5.95 1.92 12.17
N ALA A 203 -6.30 1.47 10.97
CA ALA A 203 -6.09 0.09 10.54
C ALA A 203 -4.61 -0.30 10.58
N TYR A 204 -3.72 0.56 10.08
CA TYR A 204 -2.28 0.31 10.12
C TYR A 204 -1.73 0.29 11.55
N LEU A 205 -2.21 1.21 12.40
CA LEU A 205 -1.84 1.21 13.82
C LEU A 205 -2.24 -0.11 14.50
N ARG A 206 -3.44 -0.64 14.22
CA ARG A 206 -3.90 -1.94 14.73
C ARG A 206 -3.03 -3.11 14.26
N LEU A 207 -2.58 -3.11 13.00
CA LEU A 207 -1.68 -4.14 12.48
C LEU A 207 -0.36 -4.20 13.24
N VAL A 208 0.24 -3.03 13.48
CA VAL A 208 1.59 -2.94 14.08
C VAL A 208 1.59 -3.10 15.59
N SER A 209 0.46 -2.81 16.25
CA SER A 209 0.27 -2.95 17.69
C SER A 209 -0.35 -4.29 18.10
N ALA A 210 -0.68 -5.16 17.15
CA ALA A 210 -1.25 -6.47 17.42
C ALA A 210 -0.26 -7.39 18.17
N ALA A 211 -0.80 -8.26 19.02
CA ALA A 211 -0.02 -9.21 19.82
C ALA A 211 0.79 -10.16 18.92
N GLU A 212 1.98 -10.54 19.36
CA GLU A 212 2.82 -11.51 18.65
C GLU A 212 2.10 -12.84 18.44
N GLY A 213 2.21 -13.40 17.24
CA GLY A 213 1.51 -14.63 16.84
C GLY A 213 0.04 -14.45 16.41
N SER A 214 -0.54 -13.26 16.57
CA SER A 214 -1.85 -12.94 15.98
C SER A 214 -1.78 -12.90 14.45
N VAL A 215 -2.91 -13.08 13.76
CA VAL A 215 -2.96 -13.07 12.28
C VAL A 215 -2.51 -11.73 11.72
N GLU A 216 -2.90 -10.66 12.40
CA GLU A 216 -2.56 -9.27 12.10
C GLU A 216 -1.05 -9.07 12.15
N ARG A 217 -0.43 -9.55 13.22
CA ARG A 217 1.00 -9.42 13.42
C ARG A 217 1.78 -10.30 12.44
N ILE A 218 1.30 -11.50 12.13
CA ILE A 218 1.88 -12.38 11.09
C ILE A 218 1.90 -11.66 9.73
N VAL A 219 0.81 -10.99 9.34
CA VAL A 219 0.76 -10.24 8.07
C VAL A 219 1.74 -9.07 8.07
N ALA A 220 1.75 -8.27 9.15
CA ALA A 220 2.67 -7.14 9.27
C ALA A 220 4.14 -7.60 9.22
N ASP A 221 4.48 -8.65 9.95
CA ASP A 221 5.85 -9.16 10.05
C ASP A 221 6.31 -9.83 8.75
N ALA A 222 5.43 -10.53 8.03
CA ALA A 222 5.74 -11.05 6.70
C ALA A 222 6.12 -9.94 5.72
N MET A 223 5.36 -8.84 5.70
CA MET A 223 5.67 -7.69 4.84
C MET A 223 6.99 -7.01 5.21
N ARG A 224 7.26 -6.85 6.51
CA ARG A 224 8.51 -6.25 7.02
C ARG A 224 9.74 -7.12 6.80
N ALA A 225 9.60 -8.43 6.89
CA ALA A 225 10.68 -9.38 6.65
C ALA A 225 11.00 -9.52 5.17
N HIS A 226 10.03 -9.26 4.29
CA HIS A 226 10.17 -9.37 2.84
C HIS A 226 9.71 -8.10 2.11
N PRO A 227 10.30 -6.93 2.41
CA PRO A 227 9.85 -5.65 1.89
C PRO A 227 10.00 -5.59 0.36
N LEU A 228 11.06 -6.22 -0.18
CA LEU A 228 11.27 -6.41 -1.61
C LEU A 228 10.05 -7.03 -2.30
N MET A 229 9.40 -8.03 -1.69
CA MET A 229 8.24 -8.68 -2.28
C MET A 229 7.02 -7.74 -2.40
N VAL A 230 6.94 -6.72 -1.53
CA VAL A 230 5.79 -5.83 -1.42
C VAL A 230 5.80 -4.77 -2.53
N ALA A 231 6.98 -4.22 -2.84
CA ALA A 231 7.12 -3.06 -3.73
C ALA A 231 8.39 -3.05 -4.61
N GLY A 232 9.08 -4.18 -4.77
CA GLY A 232 10.26 -4.26 -5.62
C GLY A 232 11.47 -3.47 -5.11
N THR A 233 12.53 -3.47 -5.90
CA THR A 233 13.85 -2.94 -5.53
C THR A 233 13.81 -1.44 -5.28
N ASP A 234 13.10 -0.70 -6.15
CA ASP A 234 13.05 0.77 -6.12
C ASP A 234 11.78 1.33 -5.44
N GLY A 235 10.99 0.47 -4.82
CA GLY A 235 9.76 0.88 -4.15
C GLY A 235 10.03 1.68 -2.87
N ALA A 236 9.33 2.82 -2.70
CA ALA A 236 9.39 3.59 -1.46
C ALA A 236 8.98 2.75 -0.24
N ASP A 237 8.00 1.83 -0.38
CA ASP A 237 7.61 0.92 0.70
C ASP A 237 8.80 0.01 1.10
N THR A 238 9.57 -0.48 0.12
CA THR A 238 10.76 -1.31 0.36
C THR A 238 11.83 -0.55 1.11
N GLN A 239 12.14 0.66 0.65
CA GLN A 239 13.16 1.51 1.25
C GLN A 239 12.77 1.89 2.69
N LEU A 240 11.53 2.30 2.92
CA LEU A 240 11.04 2.67 4.26
C LEU A 240 11.07 1.50 5.23
N MET A 241 10.56 0.32 4.85
CA MET A 241 10.55 -0.86 5.72
C MET A 241 11.96 -1.41 5.97
N THR A 242 12.89 -1.21 5.05
CA THR A 242 14.30 -1.58 5.23
C THR A 242 15.04 -0.60 6.14
N GLY A 243 14.79 0.71 5.97
CA GLY A 243 15.52 1.77 6.65
C GLY A 243 14.97 2.13 8.04
N ILE A 244 13.72 1.76 8.36
CA ILE A 244 13.07 2.10 9.63
C ILE A 244 12.61 0.81 10.34
N PRO A 245 13.28 0.40 11.43
CA PRO A 245 12.92 -0.81 12.15
C PRO A 245 11.46 -0.83 12.59
N GLY A 246 10.77 -1.93 12.28
CA GLY A 246 9.36 -2.13 12.65
C GLY A 246 8.36 -1.31 11.84
N LEU A 247 8.77 -0.44 10.92
CA LEU A 247 7.83 0.29 10.07
C LEU A 247 7.08 -0.67 9.14
N LEU A 248 5.77 -0.53 9.05
CA LEU A 248 4.95 -1.18 8.03
C LEU A 248 4.46 -0.12 7.04
N ALA A 249 4.67 -0.34 5.74
CA ALA A 249 4.23 0.57 4.69
C ALA A 249 3.47 -0.17 3.60
N LYS A 250 2.44 0.50 3.04
CA LYS A 250 1.86 0.10 1.77
C LYS A 250 1.33 1.27 0.98
N SER A 251 1.90 1.43 -0.19
CA SER A 251 1.44 2.35 -1.23
C SER A 251 0.22 1.83 -1.97
N GLY A 252 -0.70 2.74 -2.26
CA GLY A 252 -1.85 2.60 -3.14
C GLY A 252 -1.65 3.39 -4.43
N ALA A 253 -2.41 3.02 -5.47
CA ALA A 253 -2.58 3.87 -6.65
C ALA A 253 -3.32 5.16 -6.26
N GLU A 254 -3.48 6.10 -7.20
CA GLU A 254 -4.19 7.37 -6.97
C GLU A 254 -3.64 8.16 -5.77
N GLY A 255 -2.31 8.14 -5.59
CA GLY A 255 -1.61 8.97 -4.62
C GLY A 255 -1.82 8.58 -3.15
N VAL A 256 -2.33 7.38 -2.86
CA VAL A 256 -2.58 6.90 -1.49
C VAL A 256 -1.37 6.20 -0.90
N VAL A 257 -1.10 6.40 0.39
CA VAL A 257 -0.20 5.55 1.18
C VAL A 257 -0.64 5.52 2.63
N ALA A 258 -0.39 4.39 3.30
CA ALA A 258 -0.52 4.26 4.74
C ALA A 258 0.74 3.61 5.33
N VAL A 259 1.15 4.10 6.49
CA VAL A 259 2.34 3.66 7.22
C VAL A 259 2.04 3.63 8.72
N ALA A 260 2.63 2.69 9.45
CA ALA A 260 2.65 2.73 10.91
C ALA A 260 3.95 2.18 11.49
N VAL A 261 4.31 2.68 12.68
CA VAL A 261 5.47 2.27 13.46
C VAL A 261 4.98 1.86 14.86
N PRO A 262 5.25 0.62 15.32
CA PRO A 262 4.82 0.12 16.62
C PRO A 262 5.23 1.06 17.76
N GLY A 263 4.28 1.38 18.64
CA GLY A 263 4.53 2.24 19.81
C GLY A 263 4.78 3.72 19.47
N VAL A 264 4.73 4.12 18.20
CA VAL A 264 4.99 5.50 17.77
C VAL A 264 3.73 6.13 17.16
N GLY A 265 3.14 5.48 16.15
CA GLY A 265 1.95 6.03 15.49
C GLY A 265 1.78 5.60 14.04
N ALA A 266 0.85 6.25 13.35
CA ALA A 266 0.48 5.94 11.97
C ALA A 266 0.23 7.20 11.12
N VAL A 267 0.42 7.06 9.82
CA VAL A 267 0.13 8.10 8.81
C VAL A 267 -0.69 7.49 7.70
N ALA A 268 -1.71 8.21 7.24
CA ALA A 268 -2.34 7.94 5.95
C ALA A 268 -2.53 9.25 5.18
N LEU A 269 -2.35 9.19 3.86
CA LEU A 269 -2.53 10.36 3.01
C LEU A 269 -3.06 9.98 1.64
N LYS A 270 -3.65 10.96 0.95
CA LYS A 270 -4.02 10.92 -0.46
C LYS A 270 -3.61 12.22 -1.15
N ILE A 271 -2.98 12.11 -2.31
CA ILE A 271 -2.83 13.23 -3.25
C ILE A 271 -4.04 13.24 -4.21
N ASP A 272 -4.65 14.41 -4.41
CA ASP A 272 -5.93 14.55 -5.11
C ASP A 272 -5.84 14.11 -6.57
N ASP A 273 -4.79 14.54 -7.28
CA ASP A 273 -4.52 14.22 -8.69
C ASP A 273 -3.86 12.84 -8.89
N GLY A 274 -3.65 12.10 -7.79
CA GLY A 274 -3.05 10.78 -7.80
C GLY A 274 -1.54 10.75 -8.05
N ALA A 275 -0.85 11.89 -8.07
CA ALA A 275 0.55 11.97 -8.44
C ALA A 275 1.48 11.27 -7.43
N THR A 276 2.19 10.24 -7.89
CA THR A 276 3.18 9.50 -7.08
C THR A 276 4.32 10.40 -6.59
N ARG A 277 4.80 11.33 -7.43
CA ARG A 277 5.92 12.23 -7.10
C ARG A 277 5.65 13.13 -5.88
N ALA A 278 4.38 13.40 -5.59
CA ALA A 278 3.98 14.23 -4.46
C ALA A 278 3.80 13.42 -3.16
N ARG A 279 3.49 12.13 -3.27
CA ARG A 279 3.12 11.28 -2.13
C ARG A 279 4.25 11.15 -1.10
N THR A 280 5.47 10.84 -1.56
CA THR A 280 6.59 10.50 -0.68
C THR A 280 7.10 11.69 0.14
N PRO A 281 7.28 12.90 -0.41
CA PRO A 281 7.62 14.09 0.39
C PRO A 281 6.63 14.38 1.53
N VAL A 282 5.32 14.26 1.27
CA VAL A 282 4.28 14.46 2.30
C VAL A 282 4.41 13.41 3.40
N LEU A 283 4.60 12.14 3.01
CA LEU A 283 4.76 11.03 3.95
C LEU A 283 5.96 11.24 4.87
N VAL A 284 7.12 11.63 4.33
CA VAL A 284 8.31 11.89 5.13
C VAL A 284 8.07 13.04 6.11
N SER A 285 7.48 14.15 5.65
CA SER A 285 7.12 15.27 6.53
C SER A 285 6.14 14.84 7.62
N ALA A 286 5.15 13.99 7.30
CA ALA A 286 4.20 13.45 8.26
C ALA A 286 4.88 12.57 9.32
N LEU A 287 5.78 11.67 8.90
CA LEU A 287 6.53 10.80 9.79
C LEU A 287 7.38 11.63 10.76
N ARG A 288 8.09 12.66 10.28
CA ARG A 288 8.87 13.55 11.16
C ARG A 288 8.02 14.25 12.23
N ARG A 289 6.72 14.47 11.99
CA ARG A 289 5.80 15.03 13.01
C ARG A 289 5.47 14.05 14.14
N LEU A 290 5.55 12.74 13.91
CA LEU A 290 5.45 11.72 14.97
C LEU A 290 6.62 11.84 15.96
N SER A 291 7.82 12.19 15.48
CA SER A 291 9.04 12.32 16.30
C SER A 291 8.98 13.46 17.33
N VAL A 292 8.20 14.51 17.07
CA VAL A 292 8.23 15.77 17.84
C VAL A 292 7.37 15.72 19.12
N ARG A 293 6.54 14.68 19.32
CA ARG A 293 5.57 14.59 20.44
C ARG A 293 5.87 13.58 21.55
N GLY A 294 7.12 13.17 21.72
CA GLY A 294 7.66 12.77 23.04
C GLY A 294 6.85 11.77 23.88
N THR A 295 6.57 10.59 23.35
CA THR A 295 6.08 9.45 24.14
C THR A 295 7.14 8.34 24.15
N ALA A 296 7.85 8.22 25.28
CA ALA A 296 8.62 7.08 25.84
C ALA A 296 9.14 5.93 24.93
N LEU A 297 9.48 6.20 23.69
CA LEU A 297 10.38 5.45 22.83
C LEU A 297 11.27 6.52 22.24
N ASP A 298 12.57 6.39 22.44
CA ASP A 298 13.53 7.40 22.03
C ASP A 298 13.24 7.91 20.59
N ALA A 299 13.48 9.19 20.36
CA ALA A 299 13.43 9.85 19.05
C ALA A 299 14.25 9.23 17.88
N PRO A 300 15.16 8.22 18.00
CA PRO A 300 15.98 7.75 16.88
C PRO A 300 15.26 6.96 15.77
N VAL A 301 14.06 6.41 15.99
CA VAL A 301 13.43 5.56 14.95
C VAL A 301 13.14 6.34 13.66
N LEU A 302 12.89 7.63 13.79
CA LEU A 302 12.52 8.54 12.69
C LEU A 302 13.61 9.59 12.41
N ASP A 303 14.83 9.39 12.91
CA ASP A 303 16.06 10.04 12.44
C ASP A 303 16.82 9.09 11.49
N ALA A 304 16.06 8.35 10.68
CA ALA A 304 16.61 7.36 9.77
C ALA A 304 17.09 8.05 8.48
N PRO A 305 18.32 7.77 8.00
CA PRO A 305 18.87 8.37 6.77
C PRO A 305 17.97 8.19 5.54
N VAL A 306 17.15 7.13 5.52
CA VAL A 306 16.17 6.89 4.45
C VAL A 306 15.13 8.00 4.34
N LEU A 307 14.76 8.66 5.45
CA LEU A 307 13.83 9.78 5.41
C LEU A 307 14.44 11.00 4.73
N ASP A 308 15.73 11.26 4.92
CA ASP A 308 16.41 12.35 4.21
C ASP A 308 16.50 12.08 2.71
N LEU A 309 16.78 10.84 2.32
CA LEU A 309 16.81 10.41 0.92
C LEU A 309 15.45 10.54 0.23
N LEU A 310 14.36 10.36 0.97
CA LEU A 310 12.99 10.36 0.47
C LEU A 310 12.26 11.71 0.66
N ALA A 311 12.84 12.65 1.40
CA ALA A 311 12.20 13.90 1.77
C ALA A 311 11.85 14.76 0.54
N GLU A 312 12.70 14.71 -0.48
CA GLU A 312 12.56 15.49 -1.70
C GLU A 312 12.86 14.64 -2.94
N SER A 313 12.21 14.94 -4.05
CA SER A 313 12.58 14.38 -5.36
C SER A 313 13.29 15.45 -6.18
N THR A 314 14.53 15.20 -6.57
CA THR A 314 15.32 16.12 -7.38
C THR A 314 14.68 16.34 -8.75
N LEU A 315 14.53 17.59 -9.14
CA LEU A 315 14.19 17.98 -10.51
C LEU A 315 15.48 18.29 -11.25
N SER A 316 15.74 17.56 -12.34
CA SER A 316 16.93 17.78 -13.17
C SER A 316 16.62 18.61 -14.42
N GLY A 317 17.65 19.27 -14.95
CA GLY A 317 17.65 20.00 -16.22
C GLY A 317 19.02 19.88 -16.88
N GLY A 318 19.09 19.28 -18.07
CA GLY A 318 20.36 19.02 -18.74
C GLY A 318 21.29 18.03 -18.00
N GLY A 319 20.74 17.21 -17.10
CA GLY A 319 21.50 16.29 -16.25
C GLY A 319 21.86 16.85 -14.87
N GLU A 320 21.73 18.16 -14.66
CA GLU A 320 22.07 18.82 -13.40
C GLU A 320 20.85 19.05 -12.50
N PRO A 321 20.98 19.04 -11.17
CA PRO A 321 19.91 19.44 -10.26
C PRO A 321 19.52 20.91 -10.46
N VAL A 322 18.24 21.17 -10.73
CA VAL A 322 17.69 22.53 -10.90
C VAL A 322 16.56 22.84 -9.94
N GLY A 323 16.19 21.91 -9.06
CA GLY A 323 15.05 22.08 -8.17
C GLY A 323 14.65 20.81 -7.45
N SER A 324 13.50 20.85 -6.78
CA SER A 324 12.97 19.69 -6.08
C SER A 324 11.45 19.72 -5.93
N VAL A 325 10.88 18.53 -5.71
CA VAL A 325 9.51 18.34 -5.24
C VAL A 325 9.56 18.13 -3.73
N ARG A 326 8.91 19.00 -2.96
CA ARG A 326 9.02 19.04 -1.48
C ARG A 326 7.69 19.31 -0.80
N ALA A 327 7.55 18.83 0.44
CA ALA A 327 6.38 19.09 1.27
C ALA A 327 6.30 20.55 1.72
N ARG A 328 5.08 21.07 1.90
CA ARG A 328 4.80 22.48 2.28
C ARG A 328 3.71 22.66 3.35
N TRP A 329 3.23 21.56 3.93
CA TRP A 329 2.13 21.55 4.89
C TRP A 329 2.62 21.41 6.32
#